data_AF-A0A946B4U6-F1
#
_entry.id   AF-A0A946B4U6-F1
#
_cell.length_a   1.000
_cell.length_b   1.000
_cell.length_c   1.000
_cell.angle_alpha   90.00
_cell.angle_beta   90.00
_cell.angle_gamma   90.00
#
_symmetry.space_group_name_H-M   'P 1'
#
loop_
_entity.id
_entity.type
_entity.pdbx_description
1 polymer ?
#
loop_
_entity_poly.entity_id
_entity_poly.type
_entity_poly.pdbx_seq_one_letter_code
_entity_poly.pdbx_strand_id
1 'polypeptide(L)'
;MPVLLAGMRAPRNFGDDYADEFDDIYGDISGGISVALYPFFLEGVALQPELNQPDGIHPNVKGVAIIVQRILPDILKLLRKKSLR
;
A
#
# COMPACT_ATOMS: atom_id res chain seq x y z
N MET A 1 -8.42 -16.29 -8.58
CA MET A 1 -8.01 -14.99 -9.18
C MET A 1 -6.74 -14.54 -8.48
N PRO A 2 -5.71 -14.03 -9.17
CA PRO A 2 -4.53 -13.49 -8.48
C PRO A 2 -4.92 -12.27 -7.63
N VAL A 3 -4.38 -12.16 -6.43
CA VAL A 3 -4.65 -11.06 -5.49
C VAL A 3 -3.32 -10.48 -5.01
N LEU A 4 -3.21 -9.15 -5.06
CA LEU A 4 -2.20 -8.36 -4.36
C LEU A 4 -2.93 -7.49 -3.34
N LEU A 5 -2.72 -7.75 -2.05
CA LEU A 5 -3.25 -6.92 -0.98
C LEU A 5 -2.36 -5.68 -0.84
N ALA A 6 -2.92 -4.49 -1.05
CA ALA A 6 -2.21 -3.24 -0.82
C ALA A 6 -2.41 -2.82 0.65
N GLY A 7 -1.32 -2.86 1.41
CA GLY A 7 -1.28 -2.46 2.81
C GLY A 7 -1.44 -0.96 3.01
N MET A 8 -2.04 -0.57 4.13
CA MET A 8 -2.14 0.82 4.56
C MET A 8 -1.56 0.95 5.97
N ARG A 9 -1.30 2.19 6.37
CA ARG A 9 -0.96 2.52 7.74
C ARG A 9 -1.94 3.50 8.33
N ALA A 10 -2.21 3.37 9.61
CA ALA A 10 -3.08 4.30 10.33
C ALA A 10 -2.35 5.64 10.58
N PRO A 11 -3.08 6.76 10.54
CA PRO A 11 -2.61 8.02 11.07
C PRO A 11 -2.28 7.92 12.57
N ARG A 12 -1.10 8.37 12.99
CA ARG A 12 -0.64 8.30 14.39
C ARG A 12 -1.44 9.20 15.35
N ASN A 13 -2.26 10.11 14.85
CA ASN A 13 -3.14 10.95 15.67
C ASN A 13 -4.33 10.19 16.29
N PHE A 14 -4.54 8.91 15.95
CA PHE A 14 -5.51 8.04 16.62
C PHE A 14 -4.93 7.31 17.85
N GLY A 15 -3.65 7.51 18.17
CA GLY A 15 -2.94 6.81 19.25
C GLY A 15 -2.14 5.63 18.73
N ASP A 16 -1.02 5.34 19.39
CA ASP A 16 -0.08 4.30 18.96
C ASP A 16 -0.70 2.90 19.03
N ASP A 17 -1.48 2.60 20.07
CA ASP A 17 -2.17 1.31 20.21
C ASP A 17 -3.08 1.03 19.01
N TYR A 18 -3.90 2.01 18.60
CA TYR A 18 -4.75 1.88 17.42
C TYR A 18 -3.93 1.73 16.14
N ALA A 19 -2.85 2.50 16.02
CA ALA A 19 -2.04 2.50 14.82
C ALA A 19 -1.33 1.15 14.63
N ASP A 20 -0.80 0.58 15.70
CA ASP A 20 -0.12 -0.71 15.66
C ASP A 20 -1.11 -1.84 15.37
N GLU A 21 -2.28 -1.86 16.03
CA GLU A 21 -3.35 -2.82 15.73
C GLU A 21 -3.82 -2.73 14.27
N PHE A 22 -3.98 -1.52 13.73
CA PHE A 22 -4.40 -1.34 12.33
C PHE A 22 -3.33 -1.77 11.33
N ASP A 23 -2.05 -1.43 11.58
CA ASP A 23 -0.93 -1.76 10.70
C ASP A 23 -0.76 -3.29 10.58
N ASP A 24 -1.02 -4.04 11.66
CA ASP A 24 -0.91 -5.51 11.71
C ASP A 24 -1.99 -6.26 10.89
N ILE A 25 -3.20 -5.69 10.73
CA ILE A 25 -4.32 -6.30 10.00
C ILE A 25 -3.91 -6.80 8.61
N TYR A 26 -3.09 -6.03 7.89
CA TYR A 26 -2.70 -6.38 6.52
C TYR A 26 -1.77 -7.59 6.46
N GLY A 27 -0.88 -7.73 7.45
CA GLY A 27 -0.02 -8.90 7.60
C GLY A 27 -0.84 -10.14 7.92
N ASP A 28 -1.77 -10.02 8.86
CA ASP A 28 -2.64 -11.12 9.29
C ASP A 28 -3.53 -11.63 8.16
N ILE A 29 -4.16 -10.74 7.40
CA ILE A 29 -4.96 -11.14 6.22
C ILE A 29 -4.05 -11.81 5.18
N SER A 30 -2.89 -11.23 4.88
CA SER A 30 -1.96 -11.81 3.90
C SER A 30 -1.54 -13.24 4.28
N GLY A 31 -1.21 -13.47 5.55
CA GLY A 31 -0.86 -14.79 6.07
C GLY A 31 -2.06 -15.74 6.10
N GLY A 32 -3.19 -15.30 6.64
CA GLY A 32 -4.38 -16.12 6.89
C GLY A 32 -5.03 -16.67 5.61
N ILE A 33 -5.03 -15.90 4.51
CA ILE A 33 -5.55 -16.36 3.22
C ILE A 33 -4.45 -16.54 2.15
N SER A 34 -3.17 -16.48 2.55
CA SER A 34 -2.00 -16.72 1.69
C SER A 34 -2.00 -15.89 0.39
N VAL A 35 -2.29 -14.59 0.49
CA VAL A 35 -2.22 -13.65 -0.64
C VAL A 35 -0.94 -12.81 -0.58
N ALA A 36 -0.45 -12.36 -1.74
CA ALA A 36 0.71 -11.47 -1.78
C ALA A 36 0.38 -10.11 -1.13
N LEU A 37 1.33 -9.54 -0.39
CA LEU A 37 1.20 -8.24 0.28
C LEU A 37 2.16 -7.22 -0.33
N TYR A 38 1.63 -6.05 -0.68
CA TYR A 38 2.39 -4.82 -0.91
C TYR A 38 2.33 -3.97 0.37
N PRO A 39 3.42 -3.88 1.17
CA PRO A 39 3.32 -3.52 2.59
C PRO A 39 2.71 -2.15 2.91
N PHE A 40 2.99 -1.12 2.10
CA PHE A 40 2.40 0.19 2.28
C PHE A 40 2.18 0.91 0.96
N PHE A 41 0.93 1.14 0.60
CA PHE A 41 0.50 1.71 -0.68
C PHE A 41 1.08 3.10 -0.95
N LEU A 42 1.14 3.94 0.09
CA LEU A 42 1.57 5.34 0.00
C LEU A 42 3.06 5.54 0.32
N GLU A 43 3.85 4.47 0.36
CA GLU A 43 5.29 4.53 0.59
C GLU A 43 5.95 5.47 -0.43
N GLY A 44 6.70 6.46 0.06
CA GLY A 44 7.34 7.50 -0.76
C GLY A 44 6.43 8.65 -1.20
N VAL A 45 5.16 8.68 -0.78
CA VAL A 45 4.20 9.76 -1.09
C VAL A 45 3.54 10.35 0.15
N ALA A 46 3.21 9.51 1.13
CA ALA A 46 2.64 9.97 2.39
C ALA A 46 3.57 11.02 3.04
N LEU A 47 2.97 12.09 3.58
CA LEU A 47 3.67 13.18 4.28
C LEU A 47 4.62 14.03 3.41
N GLN A 48 4.62 13.87 2.08
CA GLN A 48 5.39 14.70 1.15
C GLN A 48 4.47 15.80 0.56
N PRO A 49 4.56 17.07 1.01
CA PRO A 49 3.59 18.10 0.62
C PRO A 49 3.51 18.33 -0.90
N GLU A 50 4.62 18.22 -1.61
CA GLU A 50 4.70 18.40 -3.07
C GLU A 50 4.05 17.27 -3.87
N LEU A 51 3.80 16.12 -3.23
CA LEU A 51 3.16 14.94 -3.81
C LEU A 51 1.70 14.79 -3.39
N ASN A 52 1.20 15.65 -2.51
CA ASN A 52 -0.18 15.65 -2.03
C ASN A 52 -0.96 16.89 -2.51
N GLN A 53 -2.28 16.83 -2.36
CA GLN A 53 -3.21 17.93 -2.55
C GLN A 53 -3.06 18.96 -1.41
N PRO A 54 -3.70 20.14 -1.50
CA PRO A 54 -3.61 21.16 -0.45
C PRO A 54 -4.02 20.69 0.96
N ASP A 55 -4.77 19.59 1.06
CA ASP A 55 -5.12 18.97 2.35
C ASP A 55 -3.97 18.18 3.02
N GLY A 56 -2.87 17.95 2.29
CA GLY A 56 -1.68 17.26 2.79
C GLY A 56 -1.81 15.74 2.93
N ILE A 57 -2.93 15.12 2.56
CA ILE A 57 -3.18 13.69 2.78
C ILE A 57 -3.60 12.92 1.53
N HIS A 58 -4.13 13.59 0.51
CA HIS A 58 -4.50 12.94 -0.74
C HIS A 58 -3.41 13.12 -1.80
N PRO A 59 -2.89 12.06 -2.43
CA PRO A 59 -1.93 12.20 -3.51
C PRO A 59 -2.43 13.09 -4.65
N ASN A 60 -1.55 13.93 -5.18
CA ASN A 60 -1.78 14.68 -6.42
C ASN A 60 -1.27 13.86 -7.63
N VAL A 61 -1.31 14.44 -8.83
CA VAL A 61 -0.87 13.75 -10.07
C VAL A 61 0.57 13.23 -9.99
N LYS A 62 1.49 13.98 -9.36
CA LYS A 62 2.88 13.54 -9.17
C LYS A 62 2.96 12.40 -8.15
N GLY A 63 2.21 12.50 -7.06
CA GLY A 63 2.11 11.43 -6.06
C GLY A 63 1.58 10.12 -6.66
N VAL A 64 0.51 10.19 -7.47
CA VAL A 64 -0.04 9.02 -8.17
C VAL A 64 0.98 8.40 -9.12
N ALA A 65 1.76 9.22 -9.86
CA ALA A 65 2.82 8.70 -10.73
C ALA A 65 3.87 7.89 -9.96
N ILE A 66 4.26 8.34 -8.76
CA ILE A 66 5.19 7.61 -7.88
C ILE A 66 4.54 6.33 -7.35
N ILE A 67 3.29 6.37 -6.89
CA ILE A 67 2.55 5.17 -6.43
C ILE A 67 2.55 4.10 -7.54
N VAL A 68 2.18 4.47 -8.76
CA VAL A 68 2.12 3.54 -9.90
C VAL A 68 3.51 2.99 -10.23
N GLN A 69 4.54 3.84 -10.27
CA GLN A 69 5.92 3.41 -10.51
C GLN A 69 6.37 2.33 -9.51
N ARG A 70 5.97 2.47 -8.24
CA ARG A 70 6.40 1.58 -7.15
C ARG A 70 5.62 0.26 -7.10
N ILE A 71 4.30 0.28 -7.32
CA ILE A 71 3.47 -0.95 -7.24
C ILE A 71 3.50 -1.79 -8.52
N LEU A 72 3.77 -1.18 -9.68
CA LEU A 72 3.73 -1.86 -10.98
C LEU A 72 4.62 -3.11 -11.06
N PRO A 73 5.87 -3.13 -10.54
CA PRO A 73 6.70 -4.34 -10.53
C PRO A 73 6.02 -5.55 -9.84
N ASP A 74 5.34 -5.33 -8.71
CA ASP A 74 4.64 -6.40 -7.98
C ASP A 74 3.40 -6.89 -8.72
N ILE A 75 2.65 -5.98 -9.34
CA ILE A 75 1.53 -6.33 -10.22
C ILE A 75 2.03 -7.20 -11.39
N LEU A 76 3.11 -6.78 -12.07
CA LEU A 76 3.67 -7.54 -13.18
C LEU A 76 4.19 -8.91 -12.74
N LYS A 77 4.83 -8.99 -11.56
CA LYS A 77 5.27 -10.26 -10.95
C LYS A 77 4.10 -11.19 -10.65
N LEU A 78 3.00 -10.65 -10.13
CA LEU A 78 1.78 -11.41 -9.83
C LEU A 78 1.13 -11.95 -11.10
N LEU A 79 1.01 -11.12 -12.16
CA LEU A 79 0.45 -11.54 -13.44
C LEU A 79 1.31 -12.60 -14.15
N ARG A 80 2.65 -12.49 -14.07
CA ARG A 80 3.57 -13.49 -14.62
C ARG A 80 3.45 -14.85 -13.91
N LYS A 81 3.36 -14.86 -12.57
CA LYS A 81 3.15 -16.10 -11.80
C LYS A 81 1.86 -16.83 -12.19
N LYS A 82 0.80 -16.09 -12.54
CA LYS A 82 -0.44 -16.69 -13.05
C LYS A 82 -0.23 -17.34 -14.41
N SER A 83 0.50 -16.71 -15.32
CA SER A 83 0.72 -17.25 -16.67
C SER A 83 1.55 -18.55 -16.71
N LEU A 84 2.23 -18.89 -15.60
CA LEU A 84 3.07 -20.08 -15.45
C LEU A 84 2.36 -21.23 -14.70
N ARG A 85 1.09 -21.07 -14.34
CA ARG A 85 0.23 -22.08 -13.70
C ARG A 85 -0.98 -22.35 -14.58
#